data_AF-A0A3D2CKD2-F1
#
_entry.id   AF-A0A3D2CKD2-F1
#
_cell.length_a   1.000
_cell.length_b   1.000
_cell.length_c   1.000
_cell.angle_alpha   90.00
_cell.angle_beta   90.00
_cell.angle_gamma   90.00
#
_symmetry.space_group_name_H-M   'P 1'
#
loop_
_entity.id
_entity.type
_entity.pdbx_description
1 polymer ?
#
loop_
_entity_poly.entity_id
_entity_poly.type
_entity_poly.pdbx_seq_one_letter_code
_entity_poly.pdbx_strand_id
1 'polypeptide(L)' 'MDSNRRKDSRLGLFLWHCIQQSGMTYENVAEALGVSTRVVGYYCSGERKPSQITLLRFLRIVNVETKDIPF' A
#
# COMPACT_ATOMS: atom_id res chain seq x y z
N MET A 1 -25.24 -1.42 9.04
CA MET A 1 -24.25 -2.48 8.75
C MET A 1 -22.90 -1.97 9.21
N ASP A 2 -22.50 -2.30 10.45
CA ASP A 2 -21.15 -1.99 10.91
C ASP A 2 -20.17 -2.82 10.09
N SER A 3 -19.45 -2.16 9.18
CA SER A 3 -18.36 -2.82 8.50
C SER A 3 -17.29 -3.11 9.53
N ASN A 4 -17.20 -4.36 9.99
CA ASN A 4 -16.13 -4.92 10.81
C ASN A 4 -14.73 -4.85 10.16
N ARG A 5 -14.51 -3.97 9.19
CA ARG A 5 -13.20 -3.75 8.57
C ARG A 5 -12.38 -2.88 9.50
N ARG A 6 -11.66 -3.53 10.41
CA ARG A 6 -10.63 -2.89 11.21
C ARG A 6 -9.62 -2.23 10.26
N LYS A 7 -9.53 -0.90 10.31
CA LYS A 7 -8.55 -0.11 9.56
C LYS A 7 -7.14 -0.55 9.99
N ASP A 8 -6.31 -0.97 9.05
CA ASP A 8 -4.93 -1.37 9.31
C ASP A 8 -4.02 -0.14 9.16
N SER A 9 -4.11 0.79 10.11
CA SER A 9 -3.38 2.06 10.06
C SER A 9 -1.87 1.88 10.08
N ARG A 10 -1.36 0.80 10.71
CA ARG A 10 0.08 0.52 10.78
C ARG A 10 0.63 0.12 9.42
N LEU A 11 -0.02 -0.83 8.74
CA LEU A 11 0.38 -1.20 7.38
C LEU A 11 0.16 -0.04 6.40
N GLY A 12 -0.96 0.68 6.51
CA GLY A 12 -1.24 1.81 5.62
C GLY A 12 -0.19 2.90 5.70
N LEU A 13 0.15 3.33 6.92
CA LEU A 13 1.19 4.35 7.14
C LEU A 13 2.56 3.88 6.63
N PHE A 14 2.91 2.62 6.82
CA PHE A 14 4.13 2.04 6.27
C PHE A 14 4.16 2.12 4.73
N LEU A 15 3.09 1.68 4.05
CA LEU A 15 3.02 1.74 2.59
C LEU A 15 3.10 3.18 2.07
N TRP A 16 2.48 4.12 2.76
CA TRP A 16 2.62 5.54 2.44
C TRP A 16 4.07 6.01 2.53
N HIS A 17 4.77 5.68 3.63
CA HIS A 17 6.18 6.03 3.80
C HIS A 17 7.06 5.42 2.71
N CYS A 18 6.82 4.17 2.32
CA CYS A 18 7.56 3.54 1.23
C CYS A 18 7.43 4.33 -0.09
N ILE A 19 6.23 4.84 -0.41
CA ILE A 19 6.04 5.71 -1.59
C ILE A 19 6.84 7.01 -1.45
N GLN A 20 6.77 7.67 -0.29
CA GLN A 20 7.49 8.93 -0.08
C GLN A 20 9.01 8.76 -0.20
N GLN A 21 9.54 7.64 0.30
CA GLN A 21 10.97 7.35 0.28
C GLN A 21 11.47 6.89 -1.09
N SER A 22 10.61 6.29 -1.92
CA SER A 22 10.99 5.83 -3.27
C SER A 22 11.00 6.96 -4.31
N GLY A 23 10.49 8.15 -3.97
CA GLY A 23 10.33 9.26 -4.90
C GLY A 23 9.22 9.05 -5.94
N MET A 24 8.37 8.03 -5.75
CA MET A 24 7.22 7.75 -6.62
C MET A 24 5.98 8.53 -6.20
N THR A 25 5.03 8.68 -7.12
CA THR A 25 3.67 9.16 -6.78
C THR A 25 2.68 8.01 -6.66
N TYR A 26 1.47 8.30 -6.16
CA TYR A 26 0.39 7.32 -6.13
C TYR A 26 0.00 6.86 -7.54
N GLU A 27 0.08 7.75 -8.53
CA GLU A 27 -0.19 7.46 -9.93
C GLU A 27 0.81 6.46 -10.49
N ASN A 28 2.12 6.67 -10.25
CA ASN A 28 3.15 5.73 -10.73
C ASN A 28 2.95 4.32 -10.14
N VAL A 29 2.66 4.25 -8.84
CA VAL A 29 2.43 2.97 -8.17
C VAL A 29 1.13 2.31 -8.64
N ALA A 30 0.07 3.10 -8.85
CA ALA A 30 -1.21 2.62 -9.35
C ALA A 30 -1.08 2.04 -10.77
N GLU A 31 -0.38 2.74 -11.65
CA GLU A 31 -0.06 2.30 -13.01
C GLU A 31 0.71 0.98 -12.99
N ALA A 32 1.79 0.89 -12.23
CA ALA A 32 2.60 -0.33 -12.13
C ALA A 32 1.86 -1.53 -11.50
N LEU A 33 0.89 -1.26 -10.63
CA LEU A 33 0.02 -2.28 -10.04
C LEU A 33 -1.17 -2.66 -10.93
N GLY A 34 -1.51 -1.86 -11.94
CA GLY A 34 -2.72 -2.03 -12.75
C GLY A 34 -4.01 -1.76 -11.94
N VAL A 35 -3.98 -0.79 -11.03
CA VAL A 35 -5.14 -0.37 -10.21
C VAL A 35 -5.36 1.13 -10.35
N SER A 36 -6.46 1.66 -9.79
CA SER A 36 -6.67 3.11 -9.75
C SER A 36 -5.88 3.77 -8.62
N THR A 37 -5.51 5.05 -8.78
CA THR A 37 -4.88 5.88 -7.75
C THR A 37 -5.67 5.88 -6.44
N ARG A 38 -7.01 5.85 -6.53
CA ARG A 38 -7.91 5.73 -5.37
C ARG A 38 -7.68 4.44 -4.57
N VAL A 39 -7.42 3.32 -5.26
CA VAL A 39 -7.12 2.04 -4.60
C VAL A 39 -5.80 2.10 -3.86
N VAL A 40 -4.77 2.74 -4.43
CA VAL A 40 -3.50 3.00 -3.72
C VAL A 40 -3.72 3.89 -2.49
N GLY A 41 -4.58 4.91 -2.61
CA GLY A 41 -5.00 5.74 -1.48
C GLY A 41 -5.64 4.92 -0.36
N TYR A 42 -6.50 3.95 -0.69
CA TYR A 42 -7.10 3.04 0.30
C TYR A 42 -6.09 2.12 0.98
N TYR A 43 -5.04 1.70 0.27
CA TYR A 43 -3.95 0.94 0.86
C TYR A 43 -3.16 1.80 1.85
N CYS A 44 -2.78 3.01 1.43
CA CYS A 44 -1.98 3.94 2.24
C CYS A 44 -2.76 4.50 3.44
N SER A 45 -4.10 4.60 3.36
CA SER A 45 -4.93 4.98 4.49
C SER A 45 -5.19 3.80 5.45
N GLY A 46 -4.98 2.56 5.02
CA GLY A 46 -5.32 1.35 5.78
C GLY A 46 -6.81 0.99 5.74
N GLU A 47 -7.64 1.73 4.98
CA GLU A 47 -9.07 1.45 4.79
C GLU A 47 -9.32 0.17 4.00
N ARG A 48 -8.36 -0.20 3.14
CA ARG A 48 -8.35 -1.48 2.43
C ARG A 48 -6.98 -2.13 2.59
N LYS A 49 -6.97 -3.40 2.98
CA LYS A 49 -5.74 -4.20 2.94
C LYS A 49 -5.51 -4.71 1.50
N PRO A 50 -4.32 -4.49 0.90
CA PRO A 50 -3.96 -5.16 -0.34
C PRO A 50 -3.91 -6.67 -0.12
N SER A 51 -4.18 -7.46 -1.16
CA SER A 51 -3.92 -8.90 -1.10
C SER A 51 -2.41 -9.14 -0.90
N GLN A 52 -2.03 -10.33 -0.44
CA GLN A 52 -0.61 -10.65 -0.25
C GLN A 52 0.19 -10.48 -1.55
N ILE A 53 -0.35 -10.91 -2.69
CA ILE A 53 0.29 -10.75 -4.00
C ILE A 53 0.44 -9.26 -4.35
N THR A 54 -0.62 -8.46 -4.14
CA THR A 54 -0.56 -7.02 -4.40
C THR A 54 0.44 -6.33 -3.48
N LEU A 55 0.51 -6.70 -2.21
CA LEU A 55 1.46 -6.15 -1.24
C LEU A 55 2.91 -6.44 -1.67
N LEU A 56 3.22 -7.68 -2.03
CA LEU A 56 4.57 -8.04 -2.50
C LEU A 56 4.95 -7.30 -3.79
N ARG A 57 4.01 -7.15 -4.73
CA ARG A 57 4.22 -6.35 -5.93
C ARG A 57 4.45 -4.88 -5.61
N PHE A 58 3.68 -4.31 -4.69
CA PHE A 58 3.83 -2.93 -4.23
C PHE A 58 5.24 -2.70 -3.71
N LEU A 59 5.71 -3.54 -2.78
CA LEU A 59 7.03 -3.41 -2.17
C LEU A 59 8.15 -3.52 -3.20
N ARG A 60 8.01 -4.42 -4.19
CA ARG A 60 8.96 -4.52 -5.31
C ARG A 60 9.00 -3.25 -6.17
N ILE A 61 7.85 -2.60 -6.40
CA ILE A 61 7.78 -1.36 -7.18
C ILE A 61 8.50 -0.21 -6.46
N VAL A 62 8.31 -0.09 -5.15
CA VAL A 62 8.95 0.95 -4.33
C VAL A 62 10.33 0.55 -3.79
N ASN A 63 10.88 -0.59 -4.24
CA ASN A 63 12.19 -1.12 -3.87
C ASN A 63 12.41 -1.30 -2.35
N VAL A 64 11.41 -1.88 -1.66
CA VAL A 64 11.45 -2.19 -0.22
C VAL A 64 11.45 -3.70 0.00
N GLU A 65 12.23 -4.18 0.98
CA GLU A 65 12.30 -5.60 1.32
C GLU A 65 11.14 -6.02 2.24
N THR A 66 10.73 -7.28 2.16
CA THR A 66 9.60 -7.81 2.94
C THR A 66 9.85 -7.87 4.44
N LYS A 67 11.13 -7.88 4.86
CA LYS A 67 11.53 -7.89 6.27
C LYS A 67 11.17 -6.59 7.00
N ASP A 68 10.91 -5.52 6.25
CA ASP A 68 10.62 -4.19 6.79
C ASP A 68 9.12 -3.99 7.06
N ILE A 69 8.27 -4.96 6.68
CA ILE A 69 6.83 -4.89 6.93
C ILE A 69 6.57 -4.92 8.45
N PRO A 70 5.74 -3.99 8.97
CA PRO A 70 5.54 -3.84 10.42
C PRO A 70 4.51 -4.85 10.94
N PHE A 71 4.89 -6.13 10.99
CA PHE A 71 4.13 -7.16 11.70
C PHE A 71 4.21 -6.97 13.22
#